data_AF-A0A819PRP0-F1
#
_entry.id   AF-A0A819PRP0-F1
#
_cell.length_a   1.000
_cell.length_b   1.000
_cell.length_c   1.000
_cell.angle_alpha   90.00
_cell.angle_beta   90.00
_cell.angle_gamma   90.00
#
_symmetry.space_group_name_H-M   'P 1'
#
loop_
_entity.id
_entity.type
_entity.pdbx_description
1 polymer ?
#
loop_
_entity_poly.entity_id
_entity_poly.type
_entity_poly.pdbx_seq_one_letter_code
_entity_poly.pdbx_strand_id
1 'polypeptide(L)'
;MMDPYPPPVFVIPGMKVGCMPYDAFLGSNLECFFSATCLNNTARWISSLPASDWPKPLNSSAMLNFLPNTSTLSIFDQLLIDHWNTTKNFSSYFTFCAPTECTYKVEQYHSFIYALTLLIGWYGGLIVGLHIIAPLIVKFSQYIYGWFLRKTQMKVHPTETQQDPDSKTSHVSTISLVSTVEAEHRLNDAHILTPAKQFDIEIVRFPVHHCLLNPIEMCWAEPKRSVRDQNTTFKLKDVEKLIWNWFNSCDSTFISNCIDHVQVYEENFKKADQYIEQIESELNDDDSIDMDSDLIEDEDED
;
A
#
# COMPACT_ATOMS: atom_id res chain seq x y z
N MET A 1 -41.93 -7.48 32.40
CA MET A 1 -40.89 -6.47 32.68
C MET A 1 -41.44 -5.09 32.36
N MET A 2 -40.98 -4.06 33.06
CA MET A 2 -40.96 -2.68 32.55
C MET A 2 -39.54 -2.44 32.06
N ASP A 3 -39.36 -1.77 30.92
CA ASP A 3 -38.03 -1.31 30.52
C ASP A 3 -37.51 -0.29 31.54
N PRO A 4 -36.22 -0.38 31.96
CA PRO A 4 -35.66 0.54 32.95
C PRO A 4 -35.32 1.93 32.37
N TYR A 5 -35.51 2.13 31.06
CA TYR A 5 -35.16 3.35 30.36
C TYR A 5 -36.38 4.27 30.15
N PRO A 6 -36.21 5.60 30.23
CA PRO A 6 -37.26 6.54 29.86
C PRO A 6 -37.58 6.39 28.35
N PRO A 7 -38.85 6.60 27.95
CA PRO A 7 -39.22 6.48 26.54
C PRO A 7 -38.43 7.47 25.67
N PRO A 8 -37.98 7.06 24.47
CA PRO A 8 -37.14 7.90 23.62
C PRO A 8 -37.87 9.18 23.20
N VAL A 9 -37.22 10.33 23.43
CA VAL A 9 -37.76 11.68 23.16
C VAL A 9 -38.09 11.88 21.68
N PHE A 10 -37.36 11.19 20.80
CA PHE A 10 -37.61 11.14 19.37
C PHE A 10 -37.17 9.76 18.83
N VAL A 11 -37.87 9.26 17.81
CA VAL A 11 -37.57 7.99 17.14
C VAL A 11 -37.57 8.22 15.63
N ILE A 12 -36.53 7.74 14.96
CA ILE A 12 -36.41 7.81 13.50
C ILE A 12 -36.84 6.46 12.92
N PRO A 13 -37.92 6.40 12.10
CA PRO A 13 -38.29 5.20 11.35
C PRO A 13 -37.09 4.55 10.64
N GLY A 14 -36.90 3.26 10.89
CA GLY A 14 -35.78 2.49 10.35
C GLY A 14 -34.53 2.44 11.22
N MET A 15 -34.27 3.45 12.04
CA MET A 15 -33.05 3.49 12.86
C MET A 15 -33.24 2.82 14.22
N LYS A 16 -32.31 1.92 14.54
CA LYS A 16 -32.15 1.32 15.88
C LYS A 16 -31.16 2.12 16.71
N VAL A 17 -31.18 1.89 18.02
CA VAL A 17 -30.20 2.36 18.99
C VAL A 17 -29.68 1.13 19.74
N GLY A 18 -28.38 1.12 20.04
CA GLY A 18 -27.70 0.05 20.76
C GLY A 18 -26.45 0.59 21.45
N CYS A 19 -25.74 -0.26 22.18
CA CYS A 19 -24.54 0.13 22.93
C CYS A 19 -23.42 0.65 22.01
N MET A 20 -23.25 0.02 20.84
CA MET A 20 -22.30 0.45 19.82
C MET A 20 -23.01 1.07 18.61
N PRO A 21 -22.52 2.20 18.07
CA PRO A 21 -23.11 2.83 16.88
C PRO A 21 -23.08 1.95 15.62
N TYR A 22 -22.11 1.03 15.49
CA TYR A 22 -22.01 0.17 14.30
C TYR A 22 -23.09 -0.93 14.31
N ASP A 23 -23.30 -1.64 15.42
CA ASP A 23 -24.39 -2.62 15.56
C ASP A 23 -25.77 -1.96 15.37
N ALA A 24 -25.95 -0.80 16.00
CA ALA A 24 -27.16 0.00 15.84
C ALA A 24 -27.39 0.38 14.38
N PHE A 25 -26.34 0.79 13.67
CA PHE A 25 -26.41 1.13 12.25
C PHE A 25 -26.65 -0.09 11.35
N LEU A 26 -25.92 -1.20 11.51
CA LEU A 26 -26.06 -2.45 10.73
C LEU A 26 -27.43 -3.13 10.94
N GLY A 27 -27.98 -3.01 12.15
CA GLY A 27 -29.34 -3.45 12.45
C GLY A 27 -30.44 -2.51 11.93
N SER A 28 -30.12 -1.30 11.48
CA SER A 28 -31.08 -0.30 10.97
C SER A 28 -31.45 -0.55 9.51
N ASN A 29 -32.42 0.22 8.99
CA ASN A 29 -32.63 0.43 7.55
C ASN A 29 -32.60 1.94 7.21
N LEU A 30 -32.66 2.27 5.93
CA LEU A 30 -32.53 3.64 5.42
C LEU A 30 -33.88 4.31 5.07
N GLU A 31 -35.01 3.77 5.53
CA GLU A 31 -36.36 4.16 5.09
C GLU A 31 -36.63 5.66 5.27
N CYS A 32 -36.13 6.25 6.36
CA CYS A 32 -36.27 7.68 6.62
C CYS A 32 -35.74 8.57 5.47
N PHE A 33 -34.65 8.18 4.81
CA PHE A 33 -34.04 8.97 3.72
C PHE A 33 -34.92 9.03 2.47
N PHE A 34 -35.87 8.12 2.30
CA PHE A 34 -36.86 8.14 1.21
C PHE A 34 -38.13 8.93 1.59
N SER A 35 -38.28 9.33 2.86
CA SER A 35 -39.48 9.99 3.39
C SER A 35 -39.24 11.47 3.71
N ALA A 36 -39.81 12.36 2.88
CA ALA A 36 -39.74 13.81 3.09
C ALA A 36 -40.24 14.23 4.49
N THR A 37 -41.29 13.56 5.00
CA THR A 37 -41.84 13.79 6.33
C THR A 37 -40.88 13.35 7.43
N CYS A 38 -40.19 12.22 7.24
CA CYS A 38 -39.20 11.73 8.20
C CYS A 38 -37.98 12.65 8.27
N LEU A 39 -37.41 13.02 7.12
CA LEU A 39 -36.29 13.95 7.03
C LEU A 39 -36.61 15.32 7.66
N ASN A 40 -37.77 15.91 7.37
CA ASN A 40 -38.19 17.20 7.93
C ASN A 40 -38.45 17.14 9.45
N ASN A 41 -38.99 16.04 9.96
CA ASN A 41 -39.14 15.85 11.40
C ASN A 41 -37.78 15.65 12.09
N THR A 42 -36.87 14.91 11.47
CA THR A 42 -35.51 14.64 11.96
C THR A 42 -34.64 15.90 11.99
N ALA A 43 -34.77 16.77 10.97
CA ALA A 43 -34.08 18.06 10.90
C ALA A 43 -34.25 18.86 12.20
N ARG A 44 -35.48 18.98 12.72
CA ARG A 44 -35.80 19.77 13.92
C ARG A 44 -35.05 19.35 15.19
N TRP A 45 -34.55 18.12 15.25
CA TRP A 45 -33.82 17.59 16.41
C TRP A 45 -32.29 17.54 16.21
N ILE A 46 -31.81 17.61 14.96
CA ILE A 46 -30.39 17.37 14.62
C ILE A 46 -29.73 18.58 13.94
N SER A 47 -30.49 19.46 13.26
CA SER A 47 -29.90 20.50 12.42
C SER A 47 -29.38 21.71 13.21
N SER A 48 -28.07 21.70 13.48
CA SER A 48 -27.25 22.93 13.60
C SER A 48 -26.92 23.55 12.23
N LEU A 49 -27.32 22.90 11.13
CA LEU A 49 -27.05 23.27 9.75
C LEU A 49 -28.08 24.26 9.17
N PRO A 50 -27.70 25.08 8.17
CA PRO A 50 -28.62 25.88 7.38
C PRO A 50 -29.66 25.03 6.63
N ALA A 51 -30.87 25.56 6.45
CA ALA A 51 -31.95 24.86 5.73
C ALA A 51 -31.69 24.63 4.22
N SER A 52 -30.64 25.24 3.66
CA SER A 52 -30.15 24.97 2.29
C SER A 52 -29.43 23.64 2.15
N ASP A 53 -28.83 23.16 3.25
CA ASP A 53 -27.82 22.10 3.23
C ASP A 53 -28.42 20.75 3.68
N TRP A 54 -29.70 20.75 4.06
CA TRP A 54 -30.42 19.55 4.49
C TRP A 54 -30.72 18.61 3.30
N PRO A 55 -30.49 17.28 3.42
CA PRO A 55 -30.72 16.34 2.34
C PRO A 55 -32.18 16.32 1.85
N LYS A 56 -32.34 16.23 0.54
CA LYS A 56 -33.61 15.95 -0.12
C LYS A 56 -33.92 14.45 -0.04
N PRO A 57 -35.22 14.05 -0.02
CA PRO A 57 -35.59 12.65 -0.02
C PRO A 57 -35.06 11.92 -1.26
N LEU A 58 -34.58 10.70 -1.06
CA LEU A 58 -34.14 9.78 -2.10
C LEU A 58 -35.33 9.23 -2.90
N ASN A 59 -35.10 8.86 -4.16
CA ASN A 59 -36.12 8.32 -5.05
C ASN A 59 -36.18 6.79 -4.93
N SER A 60 -37.21 6.25 -4.28
CA SER A 60 -37.40 4.80 -4.14
C SER A 60 -37.66 4.09 -5.48
N SER A 61 -38.21 4.80 -6.47
CA SER A 61 -38.42 4.26 -7.83
C SER A 61 -37.15 4.18 -8.68
N ALA A 62 -35.97 4.52 -8.12
CA ALA A 62 -34.67 4.36 -8.77
C ALA A 62 -33.85 3.18 -8.21
N MET A 63 -34.33 2.52 -7.14
CA MET A 63 -33.76 1.29 -6.61
C MET A 63 -34.31 0.07 -7.39
N LEU A 64 -33.45 -0.92 -7.66
CA LEU A 64 -33.79 -2.12 -8.42
C LEU A 64 -33.67 -3.41 -7.59
N ASN A 65 -32.66 -3.52 -6.74
CA ASN A 65 -32.41 -4.71 -5.93
C ASN A 65 -32.84 -4.53 -4.46
N PHE A 66 -32.67 -3.32 -3.90
CA PHE A 66 -32.98 -3.05 -2.50
C PHE A 66 -34.32 -2.34 -2.31
N LEU A 67 -34.94 -2.54 -1.15
CA LEU A 67 -36.12 -1.78 -0.72
C LEU A 67 -35.69 -0.76 0.34
N PRO A 68 -36.38 0.39 0.48
CA PRO A 68 -36.07 1.38 1.52
C PRO A 68 -36.00 0.82 2.95
N ASN A 69 -36.73 -0.28 3.22
CA ASN A 69 -36.79 -0.94 4.52
C ASN A 69 -35.79 -2.10 4.70
N THR A 70 -34.96 -2.41 3.70
CA THR A 70 -33.90 -3.44 3.79
C THR A 70 -32.86 -3.06 4.83
N SER A 71 -32.46 -4.02 5.67
CA SER A 71 -31.39 -3.86 6.66
C SER A 71 -30.08 -3.42 6.00
N THR A 72 -29.44 -2.39 6.56
CA THR A 72 -28.14 -1.86 6.09
C THR A 72 -27.08 -2.94 6.02
N LEU A 73 -27.01 -3.87 6.99
CA LEU A 73 -26.16 -5.07 6.92
C LEU A 73 -26.32 -5.79 5.58
N SER A 74 -27.55 -6.12 5.19
CA SER A 74 -27.87 -6.82 3.93
C SER A 74 -27.61 -6.01 2.66
N ILE A 75 -27.37 -4.70 2.79
CA ILE A 75 -26.91 -3.82 1.72
C ILE A 75 -25.36 -3.81 1.69
N PHE A 76 -24.70 -3.84 2.85
CA PHE A 76 -23.24 -3.97 3.00
C PHE A 76 -22.72 -5.36 2.57
N ASP A 77 -23.44 -6.44 2.89
CA ASP A 77 -23.17 -7.82 2.43
C ASP A 77 -23.12 -7.90 0.89
N GLN A 78 -23.82 -6.98 0.22
CA GLN A 78 -23.89 -6.84 -1.24
C GLN A 78 -23.10 -5.61 -1.74
N LEU A 79 -22.13 -5.15 -0.94
CA LEU A 79 -21.16 -4.08 -1.23
C LEU A 79 -21.80 -2.74 -1.66
N LEU A 80 -23.05 -2.48 -1.24
CA LEU A 80 -23.88 -1.33 -1.60
C LEU A 80 -24.33 -1.26 -3.08
N ILE A 81 -24.21 -2.35 -3.85
CA ILE A 81 -24.42 -2.35 -5.30
C ILE A 81 -25.90 -2.66 -5.66
N ASP A 82 -26.66 -1.62 -6.02
CA ASP A 82 -28.08 -1.80 -6.41
C ASP A 82 -28.27 -2.40 -7.82
N HIS A 83 -27.35 -2.17 -8.76
CA HIS A 83 -27.31 -2.90 -10.03
C HIS A 83 -25.97 -2.75 -10.77
N TRP A 84 -25.59 -3.77 -11.55
CA TRP A 84 -24.43 -3.73 -12.44
C TRP A 84 -24.86 -3.40 -13.89
N ASN A 85 -24.32 -2.32 -14.47
CA ASN A 85 -24.48 -2.02 -15.90
C ASN A 85 -23.21 -2.42 -16.68
N THR A 86 -23.21 -3.63 -17.24
CA THR A 86 -22.09 -4.19 -18.02
C THR A 86 -21.92 -3.58 -19.42
N THR A 87 -22.89 -2.76 -19.88
CA THR A 87 -22.91 -2.15 -21.21
C THR A 87 -22.48 -0.68 -21.21
N LYS A 88 -21.30 -0.38 -20.64
CA LYS A 88 -20.70 0.97 -20.68
C LYS A 88 -19.50 1.04 -21.63
N ASN A 89 -19.44 2.11 -22.43
CA ASN A 89 -18.35 2.42 -23.36
C ASN A 89 -17.68 3.73 -22.93
N PHE A 90 -16.40 3.66 -22.55
CA PHE A 90 -15.65 4.77 -21.98
C PHE A 90 -14.70 5.48 -22.97
N SER A 91 -14.74 5.18 -24.27
CA SER A 91 -13.83 5.76 -25.27
C SER A 91 -13.81 7.29 -25.27
N SER A 92 -14.94 7.95 -25.05
CA SER A 92 -15.03 9.42 -24.95
C SER A 92 -14.25 9.97 -23.75
N TYR A 93 -14.29 9.29 -22.62
CA TYR A 93 -13.54 9.67 -21.42
C TYR A 93 -12.04 9.41 -21.59
N PHE A 94 -11.65 8.24 -22.11
CA PHE A 94 -10.24 7.96 -22.40
C PHE A 94 -9.65 8.91 -23.45
N THR A 95 -10.46 9.40 -24.39
CA THR A 95 -10.07 10.47 -25.34
C THR A 95 -9.92 11.83 -24.63
N PHE A 96 -10.81 12.16 -23.68
CA PHE A 96 -10.75 13.41 -22.91
C PHE A 96 -9.58 13.45 -21.91
N CYS A 97 -9.28 12.31 -21.28
CA CYS A 97 -8.18 12.15 -20.31
C CYS A 97 -6.86 11.72 -20.95
N ALA A 98 -6.75 11.71 -22.28
CA ALA A 98 -5.49 11.40 -22.97
C ALA A 98 -4.45 12.50 -22.70
N PRO A 99 -3.26 12.18 -22.17
CA PRO A 99 -2.23 13.19 -21.90
C PRO A 99 -1.70 13.78 -23.21
N THR A 100 -1.64 15.12 -23.29
CA THR A 100 -1.10 15.83 -24.46
C THR A 100 0.42 15.70 -24.58
N GLU A 101 1.12 15.59 -23.44
CA GLU A 101 2.56 15.33 -23.36
C GLU A 101 2.85 14.34 -22.22
N CYS A 102 3.70 13.35 -22.47
CA CYS A 102 4.14 12.38 -21.47
C CYS A 102 5.53 12.74 -20.95
N THR A 103 5.61 13.31 -19.75
CA THR A 103 6.88 13.52 -19.03
C THR A 103 7.22 12.30 -18.18
N TYR A 104 8.50 11.91 -18.17
CA TYR A 104 9.00 10.81 -17.34
C TYR A 104 10.19 11.29 -16.48
N LYS A 105 10.07 11.15 -15.16
CA LYS A 105 11.11 11.52 -14.20
C LYS A 105 12.11 10.37 -14.07
N VAL A 106 13.29 10.49 -14.67
CA VAL A 106 14.35 9.50 -14.52
C VAL A 106 15.03 9.67 -13.16
N GLU A 107 14.48 9.02 -12.13
CA GLU A 107 15.09 8.98 -10.81
C GLU A 107 16.33 8.08 -10.81
N GLN A 108 17.49 8.66 -11.12
CA GLN A 108 18.77 7.97 -10.99
C GLN A 108 19.14 7.82 -9.51
N TYR A 109 18.70 6.71 -8.89
CA TYR A 109 18.99 6.37 -7.50
C TYR A 109 20.46 5.92 -7.27
N HIS A 110 21.42 6.59 -7.91
CA HIS A 110 22.85 6.53 -7.55
C HIS A 110 23.12 7.52 -6.40
N SER A 111 22.39 7.34 -5.30
CA SER A 111 22.63 8.10 -4.08
C SER A 111 24.03 7.80 -3.54
N PHE A 112 24.66 8.82 -2.95
CA PHE A 112 26.03 8.81 -2.40
C PHE A 112 26.38 7.56 -1.58
N ILE A 113 25.39 6.98 -0.90
CA ILE A 113 25.47 5.74 -0.12
C ILE A 113 26.02 4.57 -0.95
N TYR A 114 25.62 4.40 -2.22
CA TYR A 114 26.08 3.28 -3.05
C TYR A 114 27.58 3.40 -3.43
N ALA A 115 28.04 4.62 -3.71
CA ALA A 115 29.47 4.87 -3.94
C ALA A 115 30.28 4.63 -2.65
N LEU A 116 29.73 5.03 -1.49
CA LEU A 116 30.35 4.83 -0.19
C LEU A 116 30.45 3.34 0.20
N THR A 117 29.38 2.55 0.03
CA THR A 117 29.42 1.11 0.32
C THR A 117 30.36 0.35 -0.61
N LEU A 118 30.44 0.74 -1.89
CA LEU A 118 31.39 0.16 -2.84
C LEU A 118 32.85 0.47 -2.46
N LEU A 119 33.15 1.69 -2.01
CA LEU A 119 34.48 2.06 -1.51
C LEU A 119 34.85 1.31 -0.23
N ILE A 120 33.93 1.20 0.73
CA ILE A 120 34.14 0.44 1.98
C ILE A 120 34.37 -1.05 1.67
N GLY A 121 33.54 -1.64 0.79
CA GLY A 121 33.67 -3.02 0.34
C GLY A 121 35.00 -3.29 -0.36
N TRP A 122 35.45 -2.38 -1.23
CA TRP A 122 36.74 -2.50 -1.90
C TRP A 122 37.92 -2.39 -0.91
N TYR A 123 37.88 -1.44 0.02
CA TYR A 123 38.95 -1.26 1.02
C TYR A 123 39.05 -2.46 1.97
N GLY A 124 37.92 -2.97 2.47
CA GLY A 124 37.86 -4.18 3.29
C GLY A 124 38.34 -5.43 2.54
N GLY A 125 37.86 -5.63 1.31
CA GLY A 125 38.30 -6.74 0.44
C GLY A 125 39.78 -6.69 0.11
N LEU A 126 40.34 -5.49 -0.11
CA LEU A 126 41.76 -5.27 -0.37
C LEU A 126 42.62 -5.62 0.85
N ILE A 127 42.21 -5.23 2.06
CA ILE A 127 42.93 -5.55 3.31
C ILE A 127 42.93 -7.07 3.57
N VAL A 128 41.79 -7.75 3.42
CA VAL A 128 41.68 -9.20 3.61
C VAL A 128 42.47 -9.96 2.53
N GLY A 129 42.35 -9.54 1.26
CA GLY A 129 43.13 -10.07 0.15
C GLY A 129 44.64 -9.92 0.38
N LEU A 130 45.09 -8.76 0.84
CA LEU A 130 46.49 -8.51 1.18
C LEU A 130 46.98 -9.42 2.32
N HIS A 131 46.16 -9.68 3.35
CA HIS A 131 46.53 -10.59 4.45
C HIS A 131 46.65 -12.07 3.99
N ILE A 132 45.94 -12.47 2.94
CA ILE A 132 46.05 -13.82 2.34
C ILE A 132 47.24 -13.88 1.38
N ILE A 133 47.44 -12.83 0.57
CA ILE A 133 48.47 -12.78 -0.47
C ILE A 133 49.87 -12.51 0.12
N ALA A 134 50.01 -11.68 1.15
CA ALA A 134 51.29 -11.36 1.79
C ALA A 134 52.07 -12.61 2.28
N PRO A 135 51.49 -13.55 3.06
CA PRO A 135 52.21 -14.76 3.47
C PRO A 135 52.50 -15.72 2.30
N LEU A 136 51.70 -15.69 1.23
CA LEU A 136 52.01 -16.43 -0.01
C LEU A 136 53.22 -15.80 -0.72
N ILE A 137 53.24 -14.48 -0.89
CA ILE A 137 54.38 -13.74 -1.47
C ILE A 137 55.62 -13.90 -0.61
N VAL A 138 55.52 -13.86 0.73
CA VAL A 138 56.68 -14.08 1.62
C VAL A 138 57.19 -15.52 1.55
N LYS A 139 56.32 -16.54 1.52
CA LYS A 139 56.76 -17.93 1.33
C LYS A 139 57.38 -18.14 -0.06
N PHE A 140 56.80 -17.55 -1.10
CA PHE A 140 57.29 -17.68 -2.48
C PHE A 140 58.59 -16.89 -2.70
N SER A 141 58.72 -15.71 -2.10
CA SER A 141 59.96 -14.94 -2.13
C SER A 141 61.04 -15.62 -1.32
N GLN A 142 60.76 -16.13 -0.11
CA GLN A 142 61.70 -16.96 0.67
C GLN A 142 62.09 -18.24 -0.06
N TYR A 143 61.17 -18.88 -0.79
CA TYR A 143 61.48 -20.03 -1.63
C TYR A 143 62.42 -19.66 -2.78
N ILE A 144 62.16 -18.57 -3.50
CA ILE A 144 63.05 -18.06 -4.56
C ILE A 144 64.40 -17.59 -4.00
N TYR A 145 64.42 -16.83 -2.90
CA TYR A 145 65.64 -16.35 -2.25
C TYR A 145 66.44 -17.52 -1.68
N GLY A 146 65.80 -18.54 -1.11
CA GLY A 146 66.45 -19.77 -0.65
C GLY A 146 67.00 -20.60 -1.81
N TRP A 147 66.30 -20.65 -2.94
CA TRP A 147 66.78 -21.28 -4.18
C TRP A 147 67.97 -20.52 -4.81
N PHE A 148 67.98 -19.18 -4.71
CA PHE A 148 69.08 -18.32 -5.18
C PHE A 148 70.30 -18.37 -4.23
N LEU A 149 70.10 -18.18 -2.92
CA LEU A 149 71.18 -18.19 -1.90
C LEU A 149 71.83 -19.57 -1.75
N ARG A 150 71.12 -20.67 -2.08
CA ARG A 150 71.74 -22.00 -2.22
C ARG A 150 72.80 -22.08 -3.33
N LYS A 151 72.93 -21.06 -4.19
CA LYS A 151 74.05 -20.91 -5.14
C LYS A 151 75.14 -19.91 -4.70
N THR A 152 74.98 -19.16 -3.60
CA THR A 152 75.90 -18.08 -3.20
C THR A 152 76.25 -18.08 -1.72
N GLN A 153 77.26 -18.86 -1.36
CA GLN A 153 78.00 -18.69 -0.09
C GLN A 153 78.95 -17.48 -0.18
N MET A 154 78.66 -16.37 0.52
CA MET A 154 79.60 -15.69 1.44
C MET A 154 79.02 -14.45 2.16
N LYS A 155 79.74 -14.05 3.22
CA LYS A 155 79.41 -13.07 4.28
C LYS A 155 79.26 -11.61 3.81
N VAL A 156 78.53 -10.79 4.58
CA VAL A 156 79.04 -9.64 5.39
C VAL A 156 77.89 -9.03 6.24
N HIS A 157 78.19 -8.16 7.21
CA HIS A 157 77.29 -7.61 8.26
C HIS A 157 76.86 -6.12 7.94
N PRO A 158 76.37 -5.26 8.87
CA PRO A 158 75.18 -4.41 8.64
C PRO A 158 75.50 -2.91 8.51
N THR A 159 74.47 -2.04 8.49
CA THR A 159 74.37 -0.59 8.88
C THR A 159 72.95 -0.16 8.42
N GLU A 160 71.98 0.14 9.30
CA GLU A 160 71.62 1.46 9.89
C GLU A 160 71.28 2.59 8.88
N THR A 161 70.40 3.58 9.10
CA THR A 161 69.25 3.84 10.03
C THR A 161 68.51 5.11 9.50
N GLN A 162 67.38 5.50 10.11
CA GLN A 162 66.60 6.77 10.01
C GLN A 162 65.29 6.70 9.18
N GLN A 163 64.06 7.04 9.61
CA GLN A 163 63.48 8.00 10.61
C GLN A 163 63.01 9.32 9.91
N ASP A 164 61.71 9.55 9.61
CA ASP A 164 60.59 10.08 10.46
C ASP A 164 60.48 11.64 10.36
N PRO A 165 59.46 12.39 10.87
CA PRO A 165 58.00 12.21 11.04
C PRO A 165 57.23 12.95 9.88
N ASP A 166 55.99 13.49 9.89
CA ASP A 166 54.79 13.59 10.78
C ASP A 166 53.56 13.25 9.85
N SER A 167 52.36 13.86 9.72
CA SER A 167 51.59 14.95 10.36
C SER A 167 50.06 14.70 10.21
N LYS A 168 49.36 14.70 11.34
CA LYS A 168 48.16 15.50 11.73
C LYS A 168 47.30 16.16 10.61
N THR A 169 45.96 16.28 10.68
CA THR A 169 44.88 15.78 11.59
C THR A 169 43.48 16.21 11.05
N SER A 170 42.40 15.64 11.60
CA SER A 170 41.07 16.29 11.85
C SER A 170 39.97 16.40 10.79
N HIS A 171 38.82 15.79 11.13
CA HIS A 171 37.44 16.33 11.19
C HIS A 171 36.86 17.28 10.12
N VAL A 172 35.62 16.98 9.69
CA VAL A 172 34.37 17.77 9.86
C VAL A 172 33.20 16.91 9.35
N SER A 173 32.38 16.33 10.24
CA SER A 173 31.05 16.80 10.70
C SER A 173 29.89 16.53 9.73
N THR A 174 28.83 15.91 10.25
CA THR A 174 27.59 15.54 9.54
C THR A 174 26.60 16.70 9.41
N ILE A 175 25.77 16.67 8.36
CA ILE A 175 24.52 17.44 8.25
C ILE A 175 23.38 16.45 7.94
N SER A 176 22.23 16.64 8.58
CA SER A 176 21.01 15.85 8.37
C SER A 176 19.90 16.74 7.81
N LEU A 177 19.14 16.24 6.83
CA LEU A 177 17.93 16.88 6.29
C LEU A 177 16.93 15.79 5.86
N VAL A 178 15.81 15.68 6.57
CA VAL A 178 14.65 14.83 6.21
C VAL A 178 13.38 15.53 6.69
N SER A 179 12.63 16.21 5.81
CA SER A 179 11.25 16.70 6.08
C SER A 179 10.55 17.38 4.88
N THR A 180 10.32 16.69 3.75
CA THR A 180 9.39 17.16 2.69
C THR A 180 8.86 16.00 1.84
N VAL A 181 7.68 15.44 2.18
CA VAL A 181 6.94 14.47 1.32
C VAL A 181 5.42 14.65 1.40
N GLU A 182 4.87 14.94 2.59
CA GLU A 182 3.42 14.83 2.89
C GLU A 182 2.50 15.89 2.22
N ALA A 183 3.03 16.79 1.40
CA ALA A 183 2.29 17.91 0.82
C ALA A 183 1.58 17.61 -0.52
N GLU A 184 2.11 16.69 -1.36
CA GLU A 184 1.59 16.51 -2.73
C GLU A 184 0.28 15.71 -2.82
N HIS A 185 -0.01 14.85 -1.84
CA HIS A 185 -1.11 13.87 -1.95
C HIS A 185 -2.54 14.45 -1.96
N ARG A 186 -2.73 15.74 -1.66
CA ARG A 186 -4.07 16.37 -1.56
C ARG A 186 -4.57 17.06 -2.83
N LEU A 187 -3.78 17.11 -3.90
CA LEU A 187 -4.08 17.93 -5.09
C LEU A 187 -4.92 17.26 -6.20
N ASN A 188 -5.06 15.93 -6.20
CA ASN A 188 -5.51 15.19 -7.39
C ASN A 188 -7.00 14.81 -7.42
N ASP A 189 -7.65 14.55 -6.28
CA ASP A 189 -9.01 14.00 -6.23
C ASP A 189 -10.04 14.81 -7.03
N ALA A 190 -10.07 16.13 -6.85
CA ALA A 190 -11.03 17.01 -7.52
C ALA A 190 -10.88 17.01 -9.06
N HIS A 191 -9.67 16.77 -9.56
CA HIS A 191 -9.36 16.79 -10.99
C HIS A 191 -9.86 15.52 -11.70
N ILE A 192 -9.90 14.37 -11.01
CA ILE A 192 -10.35 13.08 -11.57
C ILE A 192 -11.85 12.84 -11.30
N LEU A 193 -12.35 13.23 -10.11
CA LEU A 193 -13.76 13.06 -9.74
C LEU A 193 -14.71 13.87 -10.63
N THR A 194 -14.30 15.06 -11.09
CA THR A 194 -15.17 15.94 -11.87
C THR A 194 -15.45 15.39 -13.28
N PRO A 195 -14.45 14.98 -14.09
CA PRO A 195 -14.70 14.33 -15.38
C PRO A 195 -15.38 12.95 -15.26
N ALA A 196 -15.01 12.12 -14.27
CA ALA A 196 -15.64 10.81 -14.08
C ALA A 196 -17.17 10.95 -13.90
N LYS A 197 -17.60 11.92 -13.07
CA LYS A 197 -19.02 12.24 -12.86
C LYS A 197 -19.71 12.81 -14.10
N GLN A 198 -18.99 13.50 -15.00
CA GLN A 198 -19.53 13.99 -16.26
C GLN A 198 -19.81 12.85 -17.27
N PHE A 199 -19.02 11.79 -17.25
CA PHE A 199 -19.10 10.67 -18.19
C PHE A 199 -19.80 9.41 -17.63
N ASP A 200 -20.53 9.55 -16.51
CA ASP A 200 -21.19 8.44 -15.78
C ASP A 200 -20.25 7.26 -15.46
N ILE A 201 -19.03 7.59 -15.05
CA ILE A 201 -18.01 6.61 -14.69
C ILE A 201 -17.98 6.41 -13.18
N GLU A 202 -18.25 5.18 -12.78
CA GLU A 202 -18.03 4.71 -11.43
C GLU A 202 -16.53 4.47 -11.20
N ILE A 203 -15.97 5.08 -10.15
CA ILE A 203 -14.56 4.91 -9.79
C ILE A 203 -14.47 3.76 -8.78
N VAL A 204 -14.09 2.58 -9.27
CA VAL A 204 -13.68 1.45 -8.42
C VAL A 204 -12.50 1.90 -7.56
N ARG A 205 -12.65 1.81 -6.24
CA ARG A 205 -11.59 2.12 -5.27
C ARG A 205 -10.87 0.83 -4.89
N PHE A 206 -9.57 0.78 -5.15
CA PHE A 206 -8.73 -0.35 -4.76
C PHE A 206 -8.13 -0.13 -3.36
N PRO A 207 -7.94 -1.19 -2.55
CA PRO A 207 -7.18 -1.10 -1.30
C PRO A 207 -5.75 -0.60 -1.55
N VAL A 208 -5.27 0.30 -0.69
CA VAL A 208 -3.92 0.89 -0.84
C VAL A 208 -2.87 -0.22 -0.72
N HIS A 209 -1.80 -0.12 -1.52
CA HIS A 209 -0.71 -1.11 -1.64
C HIS A 209 -1.06 -2.50 -2.20
N HIS A 210 -2.33 -2.79 -2.54
CA HIS A 210 -2.74 -4.10 -3.06
C HIS A 210 -2.62 -4.20 -4.59
N CYS A 211 -1.37 -4.21 -5.10
CA CYS A 211 -1.10 -4.32 -6.54
C CYS A 211 -1.63 -5.60 -7.20
N LEU A 212 -1.83 -6.67 -6.42
CA LEU A 212 -2.45 -7.93 -6.87
C LEU A 212 -3.92 -7.77 -7.29
N LEU A 213 -4.59 -6.71 -6.84
CA LEU A 213 -5.98 -6.38 -7.22
C LEU A 213 -6.06 -5.45 -8.44
N ASN A 214 -4.92 -5.01 -9.00
CA ASN A 214 -4.89 -4.09 -10.13
C ASN A 214 -4.49 -4.82 -11.44
N PRO A 215 -5.44 -5.11 -12.35
CA PRO A 215 -5.15 -5.92 -13.55
C PRO A 215 -4.14 -5.26 -14.49
N ILE A 216 -3.93 -3.93 -14.43
CA ILE A 216 -2.96 -3.26 -15.30
C ILE A 216 -1.52 -3.74 -15.06
N GLU A 217 -1.17 -4.13 -13.83
CA GLU A 217 0.16 -4.65 -13.51
C GLU A 217 0.45 -5.98 -14.21
N MET A 218 -0.59 -6.82 -14.31
CA MET A 218 -0.56 -8.09 -15.03
C MET A 218 -0.58 -7.85 -16.55
N CYS A 219 -1.42 -6.94 -17.04
CA CYS A 219 -1.44 -6.54 -18.45
C CYS A 219 -0.09 -6.01 -18.94
N TRP A 220 0.70 -5.37 -18.07
CA TRP A 220 2.05 -4.93 -18.41
C TRP A 220 3.09 -6.05 -18.47
N ALA A 221 2.88 -7.23 -17.87
CA ALA A 221 3.91 -8.25 -17.69
C ALA A 221 4.47 -8.77 -19.03
N GLU A 222 3.60 -9.20 -19.95
CA GLU A 222 4.01 -9.73 -21.25
C GLU A 222 4.53 -8.68 -22.25
N PRO A 223 4.00 -7.45 -22.38
CA PRO A 223 4.67 -6.42 -23.18
C PRO A 223 6.05 -6.05 -22.60
N LYS A 224 6.22 -5.98 -21.27
CA LYS A 224 7.54 -5.77 -20.63
C LYS A 224 8.53 -6.90 -21.00
N ARG A 225 8.09 -8.17 -20.97
CA ARG A 225 8.86 -9.34 -21.41
C ARG A 225 9.21 -9.29 -22.91
N SER A 226 8.20 -9.11 -23.76
CA SER A 226 8.33 -9.02 -25.22
C SER A 226 9.32 -7.95 -25.67
N VAL A 227 9.23 -6.75 -25.07
CA VAL A 227 10.16 -5.64 -25.34
C VAL A 227 11.57 -5.99 -24.88
N ARG A 228 11.74 -6.50 -23.65
CA ARG A 228 13.05 -6.89 -23.11
C ARG A 228 13.76 -7.92 -24.01
N ASP A 229 13.01 -8.90 -24.52
CA ASP A 229 13.56 -10.02 -25.27
C ASP A 229 13.87 -9.67 -26.74
N GLN A 230 13.38 -8.53 -27.23
CA GLN A 230 13.62 -8.03 -28.60
C GLN A 230 14.47 -6.74 -28.67
N ASN A 231 14.57 -5.96 -27.59
CA ASN A 231 15.25 -4.67 -27.56
C ASN A 231 16.77 -4.80 -27.51
N THR A 232 17.38 -4.91 -28.69
CA THR A 232 18.84 -4.95 -28.87
C THR A 232 19.49 -3.56 -29.03
N THR A 233 18.71 -2.50 -29.25
CA THR A 233 19.24 -1.14 -29.53
C THR A 233 19.27 -0.22 -28.32
N PHE A 234 18.49 -0.53 -27.27
CA PHE A 234 18.30 0.28 -26.06
C PHE A 234 17.78 1.71 -26.33
N LYS A 235 17.14 1.95 -27.48
CA LYS A 235 16.59 3.27 -27.87
C LYS A 235 15.10 3.35 -27.62
N LEU A 236 14.64 4.46 -27.03
CA LEU A 236 13.23 4.69 -26.73
C LEU A 236 12.31 4.60 -27.97
N LYS A 237 12.77 5.10 -29.12
CA LYS A 237 12.04 5.00 -30.41
C LYS A 237 11.91 3.58 -30.97
N ASP A 238 12.68 2.62 -30.48
CA ASP A 238 12.59 1.22 -30.88
C ASP A 238 11.78 0.44 -29.84
N VAL A 239 11.92 0.77 -28.55
CA VAL A 239 11.00 0.35 -27.47
C VAL A 239 9.55 0.68 -27.80
N GLU A 240 9.26 1.92 -28.22
CA GLU A 240 7.93 2.39 -28.65
C GLU A 240 7.32 1.48 -29.73
N LYS A 241 8.08 1.14 -30.77
CA LYS A 241 7.64 0.25 -31.85
C LYS A 241 7.39 -1.17 -31.36
N LEU A 242 8.25 -1.70 -30.49
CA LEU A 242 8.09 -3.04 -29.91
C LEU A 242 6.84 -3.14 -29.04
N ILE A 243 6.53 -2.09 -28.28
CA ILE A 243 5.28 -1.97 -27.51
C ILE A 243 4.06 -1.98 -28.44
N TRP A 244 4.03 -1.12 -29.46
CA TRP A 244 2.91 -1.07 -30.42
C TRP A 244 2.75 -2.36 -31.22
N ASN A 245 3.85 -2.99 -31.66
CA ASN A 245 3.81 -4.28 -32.35
C ASN A 245 3.22 -5.37 -31.46
N TRP A 246 3.56 -5.39 -30.17
CA TRP A 246 2.99 -6.35 -29.22
C TRP A 246 1.49 -6.10 -29.02
N PHE A 247 1.05 -4.87 -28.76
CA PHE A 247 -0.37 -4.55 -28.58
C PHE A 247 -1.19 -4.87 -29.84
N ASN A 248 -0.67 -4.59 -31.04
CA ASN A 248 -1.31 -4.96 -32.32
C ASN A 248 -1.38 -6.49 -32.58
N SER A 249 -0.62 -7.29 -31.82
CA SER A 249 -0.66 -8.75 -31.85
C SER A 249 -1.43 -9.40 -30.68
N CYS A 250 -1.87 -8.59 -29.71
CA CYS A 250 -2.56 -9.04 -28.52
C CYS A 250 -4.03 -9.36 -28.82
N ASP A 251 -4.51 -10.50 -28.36
CA ASP A 251 -5.94 -10.85 -28.39
C ASP A 251 -6.65 -10.50 -27.08
N SER A 252 -7.95 -10.29 -27.17
CA SER A 252 -8.92 -10.17 -26.08
C SER A 252 -8.76 -11.21 -24.96
N THR A 253 -8.41 -12.47 -25.29
CA THR A 253 -8.21 -13.54 -24.29
C THR A 253 -7.09 -13.24 -23.30
N PHE A 254 -6.04 -12.50 -23.70
CA PHE A 254 -4.98 -12.08 -22.77
C PHE A 254 -5.53 -11.15 -21.68
N ILE A 255 -6.40 -10.20 -22.05
CA ILE A 255 -7.01 -9.26 -21.11
C ILE A 255 -8.00 -9.98 -20.19
N SER A 256 -8.78 -10.95 -20.71
CA SER A 256 -9.60 -11.84 -19.87
C SER A 256 -8.75 -12.52 -18.81
N ASN A 257 -7.71 -13.26 -19.23
CA ASN A 257 -6.83 -13.98 -18.32
C ASN A 257 -6.20 -13.08 -17.23
N CYS A 258 -5.94 -11.79 -17.52
CA CYS A 258 -5.44 -10.83 -16.53
C CYS A 258 -6.53 -10.43 -15.51
N ILE A 259 -7.79 -10.32 -15.93
CA ILE A 259 -8.94 -10.05 -15.04
C ILE A 259 -9.27 -11.30 -14.21
N ASP A 260 -9.35 -12.47 -14.85
CA ASP A 260 -9.63 -13.76 -14.21
C ASP A 260 -8.60 -14.05 -13.09
N HIS A 261 -7.33 -13.71 -13.33
CA HIS A 261 -6.25 -13.82 -12.34
C HIS A 261 -6.41 -12.86 -11.14
N VAL A 262 -6.91 -11.64 -11.36
CA VAL A 262 -7.21 -10.68 -10.29
C VAL A 262 -8.39 -11.13 -9.45
N GLN A 263 -9.44 -11.65 -10.08
CA GLN A 263 -10.62 -12.19 -9.37
C GLN A 263 -10.24 -13.34 -8.43
N VAL A 264 -9.29 -14.20 -8.80
CA VAL A 264 -8.77 -15.24 -7.91
C VAL A 264 -8.12 -14.67 -6.65
N TYR A 265 -7.42 -13.53 -6.73
CA TYR A 265 -6.91 -12.85 -5.53
C TYR A 265 -8.03 -12.20 -4.72
N GLU A 266 -8.95 -11.49 -5.38
CA GLU A 266 -10.11 -10.86 -4.74
C GLU A 266 -10.92 -11.87 -3.90
N GLU A 267 -11.19 -13.04 -4.48
CA GLU A 267 -11.87 -14.16 -3.82
C GLU A 267 -11.04 -14.83 -2.70
N ASN A 268 -9.72 -14.65 -2.67
CA ASN A 268 -8.88 -15.13 -1.58
C ASN A 268 -8.81 -14.11 -0.43
N PHE A 269 -8.81 -12.79 -0.73
CA PHE A 269 -8.89 -11.75 0.28
C PHE A 269 -10.25 -11.78 1.01
N LYS A 270 -11.38 -11.85 0.28
CA LYS A 270 -12.72 -12.00 0.90
C LYS A 270 -12.80 -13.16 1.90
N LYS A 271 -12.17 -14.30 1.59
CA LYS A 271 -12.13 -15.47 2.49
C LYS A 271 -11.23 -15.24 3.69
N ALA A 272 -10.11 -14.54 3.53
CA ALA A 272 -9.23 -14.17 4.64
C ALA A 272 -9.96 -13.23 5.61
N ASP A 273 -10.66 -12.22 5.09
CA ASP A 273 -11.44 -11.27 5.88
C ASP A 273 -12.56 -12.00 6.66
N GLN A 274 -13.31 -12.90 6.01
CA GLN A 274 -14.32 -13.75 6.67
C GLN A 274 -13.77 -14.62 7.81
N TYR A 275 -12.55 -15.15 7.68
CA TYR A 275 -11.92 -15.89 8.79
C TYR A 275 -11.47 -14.97 9.93
N ILE A 276 -11.09 -13.72 9.65
CA ILE A 276 -10.76 -12.72 10.68
C ILE A 276 -12.04 -12.33 11.43
N GLU A 277 -13.13 -12.00 10.73
CA GLU A 277 -14.43 -11.71 11.33
C GLU A 277 -14.94 -12.86 12.22
N GLN A 278 -14.76 -14.12 11.77
CA GLN A 278 -15.10 -15.29 12.58
C GLN A 278 -14.26 -15.35 13.86
N ILE A 279 -12.93 -15.23 13.77
CA ILE A 279 -12.03 -15.28 14.93
C ILE A 279 -12.30 -14.12 15.90
N GLU A 280 -12.57 -12.92 15.39
CA GLU A 280 -12.96 -11.77 16.22
C GLU A 280 -14.30 -12.03 16.93
N SER A 281 -15.28 -12.68 16.29
CA SER A 281 -16.52 -13.08 16.97
C SER A 281 -16.29 -14.14 18.06
N GLU A 282 -15.49 -15.18 17.78
CA GLU A 282 -15.19 -16.26 18.73
C GLU A 282 -14.41 -15.76 19.96
N LEU A 283 -13.59 -14.71 19.80
CA LEU A 283 -12.86 -14.08 20.91
C LEU A 283 -13.73 -13.18 21.80
N ASN A 284 -14.83 -12.61 21.29
CA ASN A 284 -15.69 -11.73 22.08
C ASN A 284 -16.66 -12.49 23.02
N ASP A 285 -16.87 -13.79 22.81
CA ASP A 285 -17.76 -14.62 23.64
C ASP A 285 -17.07 -15.17 24.92
N ASP A 286 -15.73 -15.20 24.99
CA ASP A 286 -14.96 -15.85 26.07
C ASP A 286 -14.64 -14.94 27.28
N ASP A 287 -14.89 -13.63 27.18
CA ASP A 287 -14.60 -12.62 28.22
C ASP A 287 -15.56 -12.69 29.44
N SER A 288 -16.35 -13.76 29.57
CA SER A 288 -17.35 -13.98 30.64
C SER A 288 -16.81 -14.76 31.85
N ILE A 289 -15.55 -14.49 32.24
CA ILE A 289 -14.95 -15.07 33.45
C ILE A 289 -15.37 -14.24 34.68
N ASP A 290 -16.37 -14.73 35.42
CA ASP A 290 -16.75 -14.20 36.73
C ASP A 290 -15.55 -14.22 37.69
N MET A 291 -15.00 -13.04 38.00
CA MET A 291 -13.96 -12.88 39.02
C MET A 291 -14.62 -12.70 40.39
N ASP A 292 -15.02 -13.83 40.99
CA ASP A 292 -15.68 -13.87 42.28
C ASP A 292 -14.80 -13.22 43.36
N SER A 293 -15.33 -12.21 44.07
CA SER A 293 -14.57 -11.35 44.97
C SER A 293 -14.68 -11.84 46.41
N ASP A 294 -13.99 -12.94 46.73
CA ASP A 294 -13.85 -13.44 48.10
C ASP A 294 -13.32 -12.33 49.04
N LEU A 295 -14.16 -11.94 50.00
CA LEU A 295 -13.83 -10.96 51.03
C LEU A 295 -12.98 -11.63 52.11
N ILE A 296 -11.78 -11.09 52.35
CA ILE A 296 -11.01 -11.40 53.57
C ILE A 296 -11.38 -10.37 54.63
N GLU A 297 -12.03 -10.84 55.68
CA GLU A 297 -12.14 -10.13 56.96
C GLU A 297 -10.85 -10.38 57.74
N ASP A 298 -9.99 -9.37 57.88
CA ASP A 298 -8.89 -9.37 58.84
C ASP A 298 -9.27 -8.47 60.03
N GLU A 299 -9.49 -9.09 61.18
CA GLU A 299 -9.53 -8.41 62.49
C GLU A 299 -8.10 -8.07 62.94
N ASP A 300 -7.88 -6.91 63.55
CA ASP A 300 -6.65 -6.62 64.32
C ASP A 300 -7.04 -5.88 65.62
N GLU A 301 -6.66 -6.45 66.77
CA GLU A 301 -6.81 -5.86 68.11
C GLU A 301 -5.51 -5.17 68.55
N ASP A 302 -5.58 -3.89 68.96
CA ASP A 302 -4.83 -3.28 70.11
C ASP A 302 -5.12 -1.75 70.26
#